data_AF-A0AA51CC77-F1
#
_entry.id   AF-A0AA51CC77-F1
#
_cell.length_a   1.000
_cell.length_b   1.000
_cell.length_c   1.000
_cell.angle_alpha   90.00
_cell.angle_beta   90.00
_cell.angle_gamma   90.00
#
_symmetry.space_group_name_H-M   'P 1'
#
loop_
_entity.id
_entity.type
_entity.pdbx_description
1 polymer ?
#
loop_
_entity_poly.entity_id
_entity_poly.type
_entity_poly.pdbx_seq_one_letter_code
_entity_poly.pdbx_strand_id
1 'polypeptide(L)'
;MSHWNSRGLRGSSLEESINFTNEKYRQRGLCLLQKVPTPITPVKIDQEKRTITLAYFEKQSTVDYIGVAQGVPVCFDAKETSHKNLPLQNIHRHQIEFMADFRAQRGLAFLLVHFTSFDQYYLLPFETLEEFWLRAEKGGRKSIPLADFEEKYRIQKTGNGLLHYLEAVSLYLEETDNKKRKDGGVC
;
A
#
# COMPACT_ATOMS: atom_id res chain seq x y z
N MET A 1 -14.98 -31.89 -11.39
CA MET A 1 -14.01 -30.95 -10.80
C MET A 1 -13.73 -29.86 -11.82
N SER A 2 -14.38 -28.70 -11.70
CA SER A 2 -14.20 -27.57 -12.60
C SER A 2 -12.97 -26.75 -12.19
N HIS A 3 -11.96 -26.75 -13.06
CA HIS A 3 -10.79 -25.90 -12.93
C HIS A 3 -11.19 -24.43 -13.18
N TRP A 4 -11.11 -23.61 -12.14
CA TRP A 4 -11.30 -22.17 -12.25
C TRP A 4 -10.07 -21.52 -12.92
N ASN A 5 -10.28 -20.93 -14.10
CA ASN A 5 -9.31 -20.07 -14.78
C ASN A 5 -9.27 -18.70 -14.08
N SER A 6 -8.55 -18.59 -12.97
CA SER A 6 -8.37 -17.33 -12.21
C SER A 6 -7.01 -16.67 -12.45
N ARG A 7 -6.50 -16.65 -13.70
CA ARG A 7 -5.21 -15.99 -13.98
C ARG A 7 -5.25 -14.46 -13.79
N GLY A 8 -6.43 -13.83 -13.84
CA GLY A 8 -6.59 -12.38 -13.67
C GLY A 8 -7.03 -11.93 -12.27
N LEU A 9 -7.26 -12.86 -11.33
CA LEU A 9 -7.78 -12.57 -9.99
C LEU A 9 -6.88 -13.07 -8.85
N ARG A 10 -5.73 -13.69 -9.18
CA ARG A 10 -4.72 -14.01 -8.17
C ARG A 10 -3.97 -12.73 -7.84
N GLY A 11 -4.09 -12.27 -6.59
CA GLY A 11 -3.25 -11.19 -6.06
C GLY A 11 -1.78 -11.56 -6.17
N SER A 12 -0.89 -10.58 -6.11
CA SER A 12 0.54 -10.85 -6.12
C SER A 12 1.01 -11.56 -4.84
N SER A 13 2.21 -12.15 -4.86
CA SER A 13 2.82 -12.74 -3.65
C SER A 13 2.93 -11.73 -2.50
N LEU A 14 3.15 -10.45 -2.83
CA LEU A 14 3.12 -9.36 -1.87
C LEU A 14 1.72 -9.16 -1.28
N GLU A 15 0.69 -9.10 -2.12
CA GLU A 15 -0.70 -8.95 -1.69
C GLU A 15 -1.14 -10.09 -0.76
N GLU A 16 -0.83 -11.34 -1.13
CA GLU A 16 -1.13 -12.51 -0.29
C GLU A 16 -0.44 -12.43 1.08
N SER A 17 0.82 -12.00 1.10
CA SER A 17 1.58 -11.80 2.34
C SER A 17 0.98 -10.70 3.21
N ILE A 18 0.55 -9.58 2.62
CA ILE A 18 -0.11 -8.47 3.32
C ILE A 18 -1.45 -8.94 3.89
N ASN A 19 -2.28 -9.62 3.09
CA ASN A 19 -3.59 -10.13 3.52
C ASN A 19 -3.45 -11.10 4.70
N PHE A 20 -2.49 -12.04 4.61
CA PHE A 20 -2.18 -12.96 5.70
C PHE A 20 -1.71 -12.22 6.97
N THR A 21 -0.83 -11.22 6.80
CA THR A 21 -0.31 -10.43 7.92
C THR A 21 -1.42 -9.62 8.59
N ASN A 22 -2.28 -8.95 7.81
CA ASN A 22 -3.40 -8.15 8.33
C ASN A 22 -4.37 -9.00 9.14
N GLU A 23 -4.65 -10.23 8.70
CA GLU A 23 -5.48 -11.16 9.46
C GLU A 23 -4.83 -11.54 10.80
N LYS A 24 -3.51 -11.78 10.82
CA LYS A 24 -2.79 -12.04 12.08
C LYS A 24 -2.73 -10.81 13.00
N TYR A 25 -2.57 -9.63 12.45
CA TYR A 25 -2.64 -8.39 13.23
C TYR A 25 -4.02 -8.18 13.83
N ARG A 26 -5.08 -8.44 13.07
CA ARG A 26 -6.46 -8.39 13.56
C ARG A 26 -6.71 -9.39 14.70
N GLN A 27 -6.32 -10.65 14.51
CA GLN A 27 -6.45 -11.71 15.53
C GLN A 27 -5.73 -11.36 16.85
N ARG A 28 -4.66 -10.57 16.77
CA ARG A 28 -3.87 -10.11 17.92
C ARG A 28 -4.28 -8.73 18.44
N GLY A 29 -5.29 -8.10 17.86
CA GLY A 29 -5.75 -6.76 18.26
C GLY A 29 -4.75 -5.63 17.95
N LEU A 30 -3.82 -5.83 17.01
CA LEU A 30 -2.78 -4.86 16.67
C LEU A 30 -3.30 -3.78 15.71
N CYS A 31 -4.06 -4.17 14.69
CA CYS A 31 -4.73 -3.24 13.78
C CYS A 31 -5.96 -3.89 13.14
N LEU A 32 -6.81 -3.05 12.56
CA LEU A 32 -7.93 -3.44 11.72
C LEU A 32 -7.77 -2.76 10.36
N LEU A 33 -7.21 -3.49 9.40
CA LEU A 33 -6.99 -3.04 8.02
C LEU A 33 -7.79 -3.92 7.07
N GLN A 34 -8.41 -3.29 6.08
CA GLN A 34 -9.22 -3.97 5.06
C GLN A 34 -8.71 -3.63 3.67
N LYS A 35 -8.74 -4.62 2.78
CA LYS A 35 -8.50 -4.40 1.36
C LYS A 35 -9.72 -3.71 0.76
N VAL A 36 -9.49 -2.62 0.05
CA VAL A 36 -10.54 -1.93 -0.72
C VAL A 36 -10.84 -2.79 -1.96
N PRO A 37 -12.09 -3.23 -2.17
CA PRO A 37 -12.44 -4.02 -3.34
C PRO A 37 -12.27 -3.19 -4.61
N THR A 38 -11.74 -3.78 -5.67
CA THR A 38 -11.67 -3.13 -6.97
C THR A 38 -13.09 -2.83 -7.45
N PRO A 39 -13.45 -1.57 -7.70
CA PRO A 39 -14.80 -1.23 -8.12
C PRO A 39 -15.04 -1.80 -9.52
N ILE A 40 -16.16 -2.51 -9.65
CA ILE A 40 -16.63 -3.08 -10.91
C ILE A 40 -18.06 -2.64 -11.16
N THR A 41 -18.37 -2.30 -12.40
CA THR A 41 -19.76 -2.11 -12.84
C THR A 41 -20.27 -3.41 -13.44
N PRO A 42 -21.22 -4.11 -12.80
CA PRO A 42 -21.83 -5.30 -13.40
C PRO A 42 -22.67 -4.91 -14.62
N VAL A 43 -22.47 -5.62 -15.73
CA VAL A 43 -23.16 -5.38 -17.01
C VAL A 43 -24.24 -6.43 -17.25
N LYS A 44 -23.93 -7.69 -16.91
CA LYS A 44 -24.89 -8.81 -17.01
C LYS A 44 -24.86 -9.62 -15.73
N ILE A 45 -26.05 -9.91 -15.23
CA ILE A 45 -26.28 -10.73 -14.06
C ILE A 45 -27.17 -11.89 -14.50
N ASP A 46 -26.70 -13.11 -14.25
CA ASP A 46 -27.54 -14.30 -14.32
C ASP A 46 -28.50 -14.25 -13.12
N GLN A 47 -29.80 -14.03 -13.37
CA GLN A 47 -30.80 -13.83 -12.32
C GLN A 47 -31.14 -15.11 -11.54
N GLU A 48 -30.95 -16.30 -12.13
CA GLU A 48 -31.21 -17.57 -11.45
C GLU A 48 -30.06 -17.92 -10.49
N LYS A 49 -28.82 -17.67 -10.90
CA LYS A 49 -27.62 -18.01 -10.12
C LYS A 49 -27.07 -16.86 -9.29
N ARG A 50 -27.59 -15.64 -9.48
CA ARG A 50 -27.09 -14.38 -8.90
C ARG A 50 -25.61 -14.14 -9.18
N THR A 51 -25.11 -14.59 -10.32
CA THR A 51 -23.70 -14.47 -10.70
C THR A 51 -23.53 -13.36 -11.72
N ILE A 52 -22.52 -12.49 -11.50
CA ILE A 52 -22.11 -11.49 -12.49
C ILE A 52 -21.36 -12.22 -13.61
N THR A 53 -21.90 -12.19 -14.83
CA THR A 53 -21.32 -12.88 -16.00
C THR A 53 -20.49 -11.95 -16.88
N LEU A 54 -20.71 -10.64 -16.78
CA LEU A 54 -19.91 -9.61 -17.45
C LEU A 54 -19.87 -8.35 -16.57
N ALA A 55 -18.68 -7.80 -16.38
CA ALA A 55 -18.46 -6.53 -15.68
C ALA A 55 -17.34 -5.74 -16.38
N TYR A 56 -17.40 -4.41 -16.28
CA TYR A 56 -16.27 -3.55 -16.59
C TYR A 56 -15.62 -3.07 -15.29
N PHE A 57 -14.31 -2.89 -15.31
CA PHE A 57 -13.62 -2.24 -14.20
C PHE A 57 -13.94 -0.74 -14.23
N GLU A 58 -14.33 -0.20 -13.07
CA GLU A 58 -14.41 1.25 -12.91
C GLU A 58 -12.99 1.81 -12.80
N LYS A 59 -12.80 3.04 -13.30
CA LYS A 59 -11.47 3.59 -13.61
C LYS A 59 -10.66 4.05 -12.38
N GLN A 60 -11.23 4.05 -11.17
CA GLN A 60 -10.58 4.62 -9.97
C GLN A 60 -10.80 3.73 -8.75
N SER A 61 -9.77 2.98 -8.34
CA SER A 61 -9.61 2.52 -6.96
C SER A 61 -8.74 3.53 -6.22
N THR A 62 -9.11 3.95 -5.00
CA THR A 62 -8.35 4.97 -4.27
C THR A 62 -6.98 4.46 -3.84
N VAL A 63 -6.95 3.49 -2.94
CA VAL A 63 -5.77 2.77 -2.44
C VAL A 63 -6.19 1.34 -2.13
N ASP A 64 -5.23 0.41 -2.09
CA ASP A 64 -5.53 -1.00 -1.89
C ASP A 64 -5.95 -1.33 -0.45
N TYR A 65 -5.45 -0.62 0.56
CA TYR A 65 -5.70 -0.92 1.97
C TYR A 65 -6.03 0.34 2.79
N ILE A 66 -7.00 0.21 3.69
CA ILE A 66 -7.42 1.27 4.62
C ILE A 66 -7.88 0.69 5.97
N GLY A 67 -7.70 1.45 7.05
CA GLY A 67 -8.20 1.08 8.36
C GLY A 67 -7.52 1.84 9.50
N VAL A 68 -7.35 1.18 10.63
CA VAL A 68 -6.82 1.80 11.87
C VAL A 68 -5.82 0.87 12.55
N ALA A 69 -4.69 1.42 12.98
CA ALA A 69 -3.71 0.75 13.82
C ALA A 69 -3.56 1.53 15.15
N GLN A 70 -3.96 0.93 16.28
CA GLN A 70 -3.83 1.54 17.62
C GLN A 70 -4.34 3.00 17.71
N GLY A 71 -5.47 3.30 17.06
CA GLY A 71 -6.06 4.65 17.05
C GLY A 71 -5.52 5.60 15.95
N VAL A 72 -4.49 5.20 15.21
CA VAL A 72 -3.98 5.93 14.05
C VAL A 72 -4.71 5.46 12.78
N PRO A 73 -5.42 6.35 12.05
CA PRO A 73 -5.94 6.02 10.73
C PRO A 73 -4.80 5.72 9.77
N VAL A 74 -4.87 4.61 9.04
CA VAL A 74 -3.84 4.14 8.12
C VAL A 74 -4.44 3.86 6.75
N CYS A 75 -3.79 4.32 5.69
CA CYS A 75 -4.05 3.89 4.33
C CYS A 75 -2.73 3.57 3.61
N PHE A 76 -2.71 2.58 2.73
CA PHE A 76 -1.53 2.28 1.93
C PHE A 76 -1.87 1.51 0.67
N ASP A 77 -0.92 1.51 -0.24
CA ASP A 77 -0.95 0.71 -1.45
C ASP A 77 0.32 -0.17 -1.56
N ALA A 78 0.23 -1.28 -2.29
CA ALA A 78 1.30 -2.27 -2.42
C ALA A 78 1.83 -2.29 -3.86
N LYS A 79 3.15 -2.16 -4.02
CA LYS A 79 3.80 -2.19 -5.34
C LYS A 79 4.93 -3.21 -5.37
N GLU A 80 5.13 -3.81 -6.52
CA GLU A 80 6.26 -4.72 -6.75
C GLU A 80 7.00 -4.39 -8.04
N THR A 81 8.30 -4.64 -8.05
CA THR A 81 9.18 -4.40 -9.18
C THR A 81 10.35 -5.39 -9.15
N SER A 82 10.72 -5.93 -10.31
CA SER A 82 11.93 -6.73 -10.47
C SER A 82 13.18 -5.88 -10.75
N HIS A 83 13.01 -4.58 -10.96
CA HIS A 83 14.11 -3.67 -11.25
C HIS A 83 14.68 -3.05 -9.98
N LYS A 84 15.89 -2.49 -10.04
CA LYS A 84 16.50 -1.67 -8.96
C LYS A 84 15.85 -0.29 -8.79
N ASN A 85 14.60 -0.14 -9.23
CA ASN A 85 13.82 1.08 -9.09
C ASN A 85 12.33 0.75 -9.16
N LEU A 86 11.51 1.58 -8.53
CA LEU A 86 10.07 1.61 -8.66
C LEU A 86 9.67 2.64 -9.72
N PRO A 87 9.15 2.23 -10.89
CA PRO A 87 8.65 3.16 -11.90
C PRO A 87 7.43 3.93 -11.38
N LEU A 88 7.45 5.26 -11.47
CA LEU A 88 6.32 6.09 -11.01
C LEU A 88 5.05 5.88 -11.86
N GLN A 89 5.19 5.40 -13.10
CA GLN A 89 4.03 5.03 -13.94
C GLN A 89 3.18 3.90 -13.33
N ASN A 90 3.71 3.13 -12.37
CA ASN A 90 2.98 2.08 -11.65
C ASN A 90 2.13 2.65 -10.49
N ILE A 91 2.25 3.95 -10.24
CA ILE A 91 1.51 4.68 -9.22
C ILE A 91 0.59 5.65 -9.96
N HIS A 92 -0.71 5.55 -9.69
CA HIS A 92 -1.68 6.37 -10.40
C HIS A 92 -1.98 7.66 -9.63
N ARG A 93 -2.26 8.74 -10.38
CA ARG A 93 -2.52 10.07 -9.82
C ARG A 93 -3.61 10.08 -8.74
N HIS A 94 -4.69 9.31 -8.93
CA HIS A 94 -5.77 9.23 -7.94
C HIS A 94 -5.31 8.63 -6.59
N GLN A 95 -4.27 7.80 -6.59
CA GLN A 95 -3.69 7.23 -5.36
C GLN A 95 -2.93 8.32 -4.61
N ILE A 96 -2.15 9.14 -5.35
CA ILE A 96 -1.43 10.29 -4.79
C ILE A 96 -2.42 11.30 -4.19
N GLU A 97 -3.46 11.67 -4.94
CA GLU A 97 -4.49 12.61 -4.50
C GLU A 97 -5.20 12.09 -3.23
N PHE A 98 -5.62 10.82 -3.23
CA PHE A 98 -6.27 10.23 -2.05
C PHE A 98 -5.35 10.19 -0.82
N MET A 99 -4.09 9.80 -0.98
CA MET A 99 -3.13 9.74 0.13
C MET A 99 -2.80 11.14 0.67
N ALA A 100 -2.74 12.16 -0.20
CA ALA A 100 -2.59 13.56 0.21
C ALA A 100 -3.79 14.01 1.04
N ASP A 101 -5.02 13.78 0.56
CA ASP A 101 -6.25 14.13 1.27
C ASP A 101 -6.36 13.39 2.62
N PHE A 102 -6.00 12.10 2.65
CA PHE A 102 -6.02 11.28 3.87
C PHE A 102 -5.05 11.83 4.92
N ARG A 103 -3.85 12.25 4.50
CA ARG A 103 -2.86 12.89 5.38
C ARG A 103 -3.27 14.26 5.86
N ALA A 104 -3.97 15.05 5.04
CA ALA A 104 -4.53 16.33 5.47
C ALA A 104 -5.49 16.15 6.67
N GLN A 105 -6.12 14.97 6.80
CA GLN A 105 -6.93 14.58 7.95
C GLN A 105 -6.13 13.91 9.09
N ARG A 106 -4.80 14.11 9.14
CA ARG A 106 -3.88 13.51 10.13
C ARG A 106 -3.79 11.97 10.07
N GLY A 107 -4.19 11.37 8.96
CA GLY A 107 -3.99 9.93 8.71
C GLY A 107 -2.55 9.62 8.29
N LEU A 108 -2.12 8.38 8.53
CA LEU A 108 -0.86 7.84 8.04
C LEU A 108 -1.05 7.23 6.65
N ALA A 109 -0.26 7.68 5.67
CA ALA A 109 -0.24 7.14 4.32
C ALA A 109 1.17 6.72 3.90
N PHE A 110 1.31 5.55 3.26
CA PHE A 110 2.59 5.01 2.76
C PHE A 110 2.40 3.99 1.63
N LEU A 111 3.48 3.57 0.99
CA LEU A 111 3.50 2.38 0.12
C LEU A 111 4.27 1.24 0.78
N LEU A 112 3.83 0.01 0.54
CA LEU A 112 4.65 -1.19 0.74
C LEU A 112 5.25 -1.59 -0.60
N VAL A 113 6.57 -1.62 -0.70
CA VAL A 113 7.28 -1.87 -1.96
C VAL A 113 8.12 -3.13 -1.85
N HIS A 114 7.90 -4.08 -2.76
CA HIS A 114 8.69 -5.30 -2.88
C HIS A 114 9.59 -5.28 -4.12
N PHE A 115 10.90 -5.31 -3.88
CA PHE A 115 11.94 -5.45 -4.90
C PHE A 115 12.22 -6.93 -5.14
N THR A 116 11.47 -7.56 -6.04
CA THR A 116 11.38 -9.02 -6.18
C THR A 116 12.70 -9.69 -6.51
N SER A 117 13.54 -9.08 -7.35
CA SER A 117 14.86 -9.63 -7.70
C SER A 117 15.90 -9.53 -6.57
N PHE A 118 15.59 -8.80 -5.50
CA PHE A 118 16.47 -8.62 -4.34
C PHE A 118 15.87 -9.21 -3.05
N ASP A 119 14.61 -9.66 -3.10
CA ASP A 119 13.81 -10.09 -1.95
C ASP A 119 13.87 -9.07 -0.80
N GLN A 120 13.68 -7.79 -1.14
CA GLN A 120 13.66 -6.70 -0.17
C GLN A 120 12.31 -6.00 -0.16
N TYR A 121 11.82 -5.71 1.04
CA TYR A 121 10.55 -5.08 1.30
C TYR A 121 10.79 -3.77 2.03
N TYR A 122 10.12 -2.70 1.65
CA TYR A 122 10.26 -1.39 2.28
C TYR A 122 8.91 -0.73 2.51
N LEU A 123 8.84 0.03 3.60
CA LEU A 123 7.84 1.06 3.77
C LEU A 123 8.38 2.35 3.14
N LEU A 124 7.63 2.94 2.23
CA LEU A 124 7.92 4.26 1.67
C LEU A 124 6.87 5.26 2.19
N PRO A 125 7.24 6.18 3.09
CA PRO A 125 6.31 7.22 3.57
C PRO A 125 5.78 8.07 2.42
N PHE A 126 4.54 8.53 2.53
CA PHE A 126 3.92 9.31 1.46
C PHE A 126 4.67 10.60 1.14
N GLU A 127 5.27 11.28 2.12
CA GLU A 127 6.00 12.53 1.87
C GLU A 127 7.18 12.30 0.93
N THR A 128 7.92 11.21 1.16
CA THR A 128 9.02 10.79 0.28
C THR A 128 8.49 10.47 -1.12
N LEU A 129 7.37 9.74 -1.22
CA LEU A 129 6.72 9.45 -2.49
C LEU A 129 6.30 10.74 -3.23
N GLU A 130 5.64 11.66 -2.52
CA GLU A 130 5.14 12.93 -3.06
C GLU A 130 6.29 13.79 -3.59
N GLU A 131 7.43 13.84 -2.90
CA GLU A 131 8.62 14.52 -3.40
C GLU A 131 9.10 13.96 -4.74
N PHE A 132 9.19 12.63 -4.88
CA PHE A 132 9.56 12.00 -6.15
C PHE A 132 8.52 12.25 -7.24
N TRP A 133 7.23 12.20 -6.89
CA TRP A 133 6.13 12.47 -7.80
C TRP A 133 6.20 13.90 -8.37
N LEU A 134 6.28 14.90 -7.50
CA LEU A 134 6.35 16.32 -7.88
C LEU A 134 7.62 16.65 -8.68
N ARG A 135 8.76 16.03 -8.36
CA ARG A 135 10.00 16.18 -9.16
C ARG A 135 9.82 15.59 -10.56
N ALA A 136 9.15 14.46 -10.70
CA ALA A 136 8.88 13.84 -12.00
C ALA A 136 7.94 14.69 -12.86
N GLU A 137 6.92 15.31 -12.27
CA GLU A 137 6.02 16.25 -12.95
C GLU A 137 6.76 17.48 -13.50
N LYS A 138 7.83 17.91 -12.80
CA LYS A 138 8.72 18.99 -13.23
C LYS A 138 9.78 18.56 -14.25
N GLY A 139 9.65 17.38 -14.85
CA GLY A 139 10.57 16.84 -15.85
C GLY A 139 11.77 16.08 -15.26
N GLY A 140 11.77 15.80 -13.96
CA GLY A 140 12.78 14.99 -13.29
C GLY A 140 12.67 13.48 -13.58
N ARG A 141 13.37 12.68 -12.78
CA ARG A 141 13.39 11.22 -12.90
C ARG A 141 12.00 10.61 -12.68
N LYS A 142 11.59 9.69 -13.56
CA LYS A 142 10.26 9.01 -13.52
C LYS A 142 10.25 7.68 -12.76
N SER A 143 11.19 7.50 -11.83
CA SER A 143 11.30 6.30 -11.00
C SER A 143 12.02 6.61 -9.69
N ILE A 144 11.74 5.81 -8.67
CA ILE A 144 12.39 5.86 -7.36
C ILE A 144 13.45 4.74 -7.29
N PRO A 145 14.75 5.07 -7.30
CA PRO A 145 15.85 4.10 -7.12
C PRO A 145 15.72 3.31 -5.82
N LEU A 146 16.13 2.03 -5.83
CA LEU A 146 16.27 1.23 -4.61
C LEU A 146 17.16 1.91 -3.56
N ALA A 147 18.22 2.61 -4.00
CA ALA A 147 19.15 3.32 -3.12
C ALA A 147 18.51 4.50 -2.36
N ASP A 148 17.36 5.00 -2.83
CA ASP A 148 16.62 6.09 -2.18
C ASP A 148 15.59 5.56 -1.17
N PHE A 149 15.46 4.24 -1.00
CA PHE A 149 14.70 3.63 0.08
C PHE A 149 15.57 3.52 1.33
N GLU A 150 15.14 4.14 2.43
CA GLU A 150 15.90 4.15 3.67
C GLU A 150 15.91 2.75 4.33
N GLU A 151 17.11 2.23 4.63
CA GLU A 151 17.28 0.89 5.25
C GLU A 151 16.54 0.75 6.58
N LYS A 152 16.37 1.86 7.32
CA LYS A 152 15.63 1.86 8.59
C LYS A 152 14.14 1.51 8.42
N TYR A 153 13.58 1.74 7.23
CA TYR A 153 12.19 1.37 6.89
C TYR A 153 12.11 0.04 6.13
N ARG A 154 13.19 -0.74 6.11
CA ARG A 154 13.17 -2.09 5.57
C ARG A 154 12.29 -2.99 6.44
N ILE A 155 11.47 -3.78 5.78
CA ILE A 155 10.52 -4.68 6.42
C ILE A 155 11.05 -6.10 6.36
N GLN A 156 11.00 -6.80 7.49
CA GLN A 156 11.35 -8.20 7.55
C GLN A 156 10.16 -9.07 7.19
N LYS A 157 10.40 -10.06 6.32
CA LYS A 157 9.47 -11.15 6.06
C LYS A 157 9.93 -12.38 6.83
N THR A 158 9.11 -12.86 7.76
CA THR A 158 9.45 -14.03 8.57
C THR A 158 9.29 -15.33 7.75
N GLY A 159 9.92 -16.41 8.21
CA GLY A 159 9.87 -17.71 7.53
C GLY A 159 8.46 -18.32 7.39
N ASN A 160 7.48 -17.86 8.17
CA ASN A 160 6.07 -18.24 8.04
C ASN A 160 5.26 -17.30 7.13
N GLY A 161 5.91 -16.37 6.42
CA GLY A 161 5.29 -15.48 5.43
C GLY A 161 4.70 -14.19 5.98
N LEU A 162 4.88 -13.86 7.26
CA LEU A 162 4.42 -12.56 7.80
C LEU A 162 5.33 -11.44 7.32
N LEU A 163 4.72 -10.37 6.83
CA LEU A 163 5.41 -9.15 6.42
C LEU A 163 5.25 -8.13 7.55
N HIS A 164 6.28 -7.98 8.40
CA HIS A 164 6.20 -7.24 9.66
C HIS A 164 6.21 -5.70 9.51
N TYR A 165 5.35 -5.14 8.65
CA TYR A 165 5.41 -3.73 8.29
C TYR A 165 5.02 -2.77 9.43
N LEU A 166 4.30 -3.22 10.46
CA LEU A 166 3.97 -2.37 11.61
C LEU A 166 5.22 -1.93 12.41
N GLU A 167 6.33 -2.67 12.34
CA GLU A 167 7.59 -2.26 12.95
C GLU A 167 8.15 -1.00 12.27
N ALA A 168 8.16 -0.98 10.94
CA ALA A 168 8.55 0.20 10.16
C ALA A 168 7.59 1.38 10.36
N VAL A 169 6.28 1.10 10.51
CA VAL A 169 5.28 2.12 10.87
C VAL A 169 5.58 2.74 12.24
N SER A 170 5.86 1.92 13.26
CA SER A 170 6.19 2.39 14.61
C SER A 170 7.40 3.32 14.58
N LEU A 171 8.47 2.89 13.90
CA LEU A 171 9.68 3.68 13.77
C LEU A 171 9.40 5.04 13.09
N TYR A 172 8.64 5.05 12.01
CA TYR A 172 8.27 6.28 11.30
C TYR A 172 7.46 7.24 12.20
N LEU A 173 6.49 6.71 12.97
CA LEU A 173 5.70 7.51 13.90
C LEU A 173 6.55 8.10 15.02
N GLU A 174 7.47 7.33 15.58
CA GLU A 174 8.41 7.80 16.61
C GLU A 174 9.31 8.95 16.10
N GLU A 175 9.83 8.82 14.88
CA GLU A 175 10.65 9.86 14.25
C GLU A 175 9.86 11.15 13.98
N THR A 176 8.62 11.02 13.49
CA THR A 176 7.77 12.18 13.17
C THR A 176 7.29 12.90 14.44
N ASP A 177 6.98 12.19 15.50
CA ASP A 177 6.63 12.78 16.80
C ASP A 177 7.83 13.49 17.45
N ASN A 178 9.02 12.90 17.36
CA ASN A 178 10.24 13.53 17.86
C ASN A 178 10.58 14.82 17.10
N LYS A 179 10.35 14.87 15.78
CA LYS A 179 10.51 16.11 14.99
C LYS A 179 9.53 17.18 15.46
N LYS A 180 8.23 16.86 15.59
CA LYS A 180 7.21 17.81 16.08
C LYS A 180 7.52 18.38 17.46
N ARG A 181 8.05 17.56 18.37
CA ARG A 181 8.47 18.01 19.72
C ARG A 181 9.67 18.94 19.68
N LYS A 182 10.64 18.69 18.80
CA LYS A 182 11.84 19.54 18.62
C LYS A 182 11.52 20.87 17.94
N ASP A 183 10.55 20.87 17.03
CA ASP A 183 10.14 22.06 16.28
C ASP A 183 9.12 22.94 17.05
N GLY A 184 8.89 22.66 18.35
CA GLY A 184 8.13 23.54 19.25
C GLY A 184 6.61 23.44 19.16
N GLY A 185 6.04 22.30 18.76
CA GLY A 185 4.59 22.12 18.61
C GLY A 185 3.80 22.35 19.91
N VAL A 186 3.10 23.50 19.96
CA VAL A 186 1.99 23.77 20.89
C VAL A 186 0.81 22.88 20.48
N CYS A 187 0.28 22.13 21.45
CA CYS A 187 -0.90 21.27 21.34
C CYS A 187 -2.16 22.06 20.99
#